data_AF-A0A0Q4FTR2-F1
#
_entry.id   AF-A0A0Q4FTR2-F1
#
_cell.length_a   1.000
_cell.length_b   1.000
_cell.length_c   1.000
_cell.angle_alpha   90.00
_cell.angle_beta   90.00
_cell.angle_gamma   90.00
#
_symmetry.space_group_name_H-M   'P 1'
#
loop_
_entity.id
_entity.type
_entity.pdbx_description
1 polymer ?
#
loop_
_entity_poly.entity_id
_entity_poly.type
_entity_poly.pdbx_seq_one_letter_code
_entity_poly.pdbx_strand_id
1 'polypeptide(L)'
;MTAAVVVLRGRVIADAKVQIQGTGPDHKTAAVVSVDLLYEGPGGHTVHVEEVFPLTHRAAADGRAAQLRRGVLAEAIAPVHRLQLVLSHAHSIKPVPAH
;
A
#
# COMPACT_ATOMS: atom_id res chain seq x y z
N MET A 1 -18.39 2.56 15.21
CA MET A 1 -17.49 1.38 15.16
C MET A 1 -16.15 1.87 14.63
N THR A 2 -15.07 1.73 15.40
CA THR A 2 -13.70 2.05 14.94
C THR A 2 -13.29 0.98 13.93
N ALA A 3 -12.97 1.38 12.70
CA ALA A 3 -12.49 0.44 11.69
C ALA A 3 -11.15 -0.16 12.15
N ALA A 4 -11.02 -1.49 12.07
CA ALA A 4 -9.73 -2.14 12.32
C ALA A 4 -8.71 -1.67 11.28
N VAL A 5 -7.48 -1.38 11.73
CA VAL A 5 -6.37 -0.91 10.89
C VAL A 5 -5.19 -1.89 10.96
N VAL A 6 -4.45 -1.96 9.86
CA VAL A 6 -3.13 -2.59 9.80
C VAL A 6 -2.09 -1.48 9.85
N VAL A 7 -1.05 -1.69 10.66
CA VAL A 7 0.14 -0.84 10.72
C VAL A 7 1.33 -1.67 10.28
N LEU A 8 2.05 -1.20 9.27
CA LEU A 8 3.25 -1.85 8.74
C LEU A 8 4.41 -0.88 8.80
N ARG A 9 5.57 -1.36 9.25
CA ARG A 9 6.81 -0.59 9.29
C ARG A 9 7.86 -1.27 8.44
N GLY A 10 8.54 -0.49 7.61
CA GLY A 10 9.54 -1.03 6.70
C GLY A 10 10.40 0.05 6.06
N ARG A 11 11.50 -0.39 5.43
CA ARG A 11 12.40 0.51 4.72
C ARG A 11 12.02 0.61 3.25
N VAL A 12 11.93 1.83 2.76
CA VAL A 12 11.69 2.10 1.34
C VAL A 12 12.82 1.50 0.51
N ILE A 13 12.50 0.60 -0.43
CA ILE A 13 13.54 -0.09 -1.23
C ILE A 13 13.88 0.65 -2.53
N ALA A 14 12.97 1.50 -3.01
CA ALA A 14 13.14 2.36 -4.17
C ALA A 14 12.34 3.66 -3.96
N ASP A 15 12.79 4.76 -4.57
CA ASP A 15 12.10 6.05 -4.46
C ASP A 15 10.63 5.92 -4.87
N ALA A 16 9.75 6.50 -4.06
CA ALA A 16 8.32 6.50 -4.33
C ALA A 16 7.99 7.20 -5.65
N LYS A 17 6.93 6.73 -6.30
CA LYS A 17 6.48 7.24 -7.61
C LYS A 17 5.07 7.79 -7.48
N VAL A 18 4.76 8.81 -8.28
CA VAL A 18 3.39 9.31 -8.44
C VAL A 18 2.87 8.85 -9.79
N GLN A 19 1.73 8.18 -9.79
CA GLN A 19 1.03 7.73 -10.99
C GLN A 19 -0.38 8.29 -11.01
N ILE A 20 -0.90 8.61 -12.19
CA ILE A 20 -2.30 8.97 -12.36
C ILE A 20 -3.03 7.70 -12.79
N GLN A 21 -3.95 7.20 -11.97
CA GLN A 21 -4.71 5.98 -12.27
C GLN A 21 -6.16 6.06 -11.77
N GLY A 22 -7.02 5.22 -12.33
CA GLY A 22 -8.40 5.05 -11.86
C GLY A 22 -8.42 4.28 -10.55
N THR A 23 -9.08 4.82 -9.53
CA THR A 23 -9.16 4.22 -8.19
C THR A 23 -10.60 3.98 -7.76
N GLY A 24 -10.82 2.94 -6.96
CA GLY A 24 -12.12 2.56 -6.43
C GLY A 24 -13.08 1.94 -7.46
N PRO A 25 -14.32 1.61 -7.04
CA PRO A 25 -15.32 0.94 -7.88
C PRO A 25 -15.75 1.76 -9.10
N ASP A 26 -15.72 3.10 -8.97
CA ASP A 26 -16.15 4.04 -10.01
C ASP A 26 -15.00 4.46 -10.96
N HIS A 27 -13.80 3.88 -10.81
CA HIS A 27 -12.59 4.23 -11.58
C HIS A 27 -12.26 5.74 -11.60
N LYS A 28 -12.52 6.45 -10.50
CA LYS A 28 -12.24 7.88 -10.40
C LYS A 28 -10.73 8.12 -10.50
N THR A 29 -10.34 8.98 -11.43
CA THR A 29 -8.94 9.33 -11.65
C THR A 29 -8.37 10.04 -10.42
N ALA A 30 -7.27 9.51 -9.91
CA ALA A 30 -6.58 10.01 -8.73
C ALA A 30 -5.06 10.01 -8.96
N ALA A 31 -4.35 10.83 -8.20
CA ALA A 31 -2.91 10.73 -8.09
C ALA A 31 -2.57 9.73 -6.98
N VAL A 32 -1.78 8.72 -7.29
CA VAL A 32 -1.43 7.63 -6.37
C VAL A 32 0.07 7.67 -6.14
N VAL A 33 0.46 7.78 -4.88
CA VAL A 33 1.85 7.63 -4.45
C VAL A 33 2.07 6.15 -4.15
N SER A 34 2.94 5.51 -4.91
CA SER A 34 3.26 4.09 -4.75
C SER A 34 4.70 3.92 -4.26
N VAL A 35 4.88 3.06 -3.26
CA VAL A 35 6.19 2.74 -2.68
C VAL A 35 6.26 1.28 -2.27
N ASP A 36 7.44 0.69 -2.45
CA ASP A 36 7.72 -0.65 -1.96
C ASP A 36 8.54 -0.55 -0.66
N LEU A 37 8.07 -1.26 0.37
CA LEU A 37 8.72 -1.34 1.68
C LEU A 37 9.28 -2.74 1.90
N LEU A 38 10.53 -2.84 2.33
CA LEU A 38 11.04 -4.06 2.97
C LEU A 38 10.52 -4.08 4.40
N TYR A 39 9.56 -4.96 4.66
CA TYR A 39 8.89 -5.06 5.96
C TYR A 39 9.85 -5.57 7.04
N GLU A 40 9.91 -4.87 8.18
CA GLU A 40 10.79 -5.20 9.33
C GLU A 40 10.14 -6.24 10.28
N GLY A 41 9.18 -7.03 9.81
CA GLY A 41 8.53 -8.08 10.61
C GLY A 41 8.90 -9.51 10.18
N PRO A 42 8.24 -10.51 10.79
CA PRO A 42 8.50 -11.92 10.49
C PRO A 42 8.35 -12.21 8.99
N GLY A 43 9.39 -12.81 8.39
CA GLY A 43 9.40 -13.18 6.98
C GLY A 43 9.99 -12.17 6.01
N GLY A 44 10.35 -10.95 6.46
CA GLY A 44 11.22 -10.02 5.72
C GLY A 44 10.88 -9.83 4.23
N HIS A 45 9.60 -9.66 3.91
CA HIS A 45 9.11 -9.59 2.53
C HIS A 45 8.87 -8.14 2.09
N THR A 46 8.82 -7.93 0.78
CA THR A 46 8.45 -6.64 0.20
C THR A 46 6.94 -6.45 0.25
N VAL A 47 6.49 -5.29 0.69
CA VAL A 47 5.09 -4.87 0.69
C VAL A 47 4.92 -3.66 -0.21
N HIS A 48 3.98 -3.75 -1.13
CA HIS A 48 3.56 -2.62 -1.96
C HIS A 48 2.54 -1.76 -1.21
N VAL A 49 2.77 -0.45 -1.16
CA VAL A 49 1.92 0.52 -0.46
C VAL A 49 1.52 1.63 -1.41
N GLU A 50 0.24 1.95 -1.42
CA GLU A 50 -0.34 3.04 -2.20
C GLU A 50 -1.07 4.03 -1.29
N GLU A 51 -0.78 5.33 -1.46
CA GLU A 51 -1.53 6.43 -0.86
C GLU A 51 -2.25 7.22 -1.96
N VAL A 52 -3.58 7.30 -1.88
CA VAL A 52 -4.42 7.90 -2.92
C VAL A 52 -4.74 9.36 -2.58
N PHE A 53 -4.49 10.25 -3.52
CA PHE A 53 -4.78 11.67 -3.45
C PHE A 53 -5.80 12.06 -4.52
N PRO A 54 -6.77 12.94 -4.20
CA PRO A 54 -7.58 13.59 -5.23
C PRO A 54 -6.68 14.24 -6.29
N LEU A 55 -7.08 14.21 -7.56
CA LEU A 55 -6.27 14.75 -8.65
C LEU A 55 -5.97 16.26 -8.47
N THR A 56 -6.89 16.99 -7.84
CA THR A 56 -6.71 18.40 -7.45
C THR A 56 -5.54 18.62 -6.48
N HIS A 57 -5.11 17.58 -5.77
CA HIS A 57 -4.02 17.60 -4.80
C HIS A 57 -2.75 16.93 -5.31
N ARG A 58 -2.54 16.85 -6.63
CA ARG A 58 -1.34 16.22 -7.22
C ARG A 58 -0.02 16.78 -6.66
N ALA A 59 0.08 18.09 -6.46
CA ALA A 59 1.30 18.69 -5.89
C ALA A 59 1.62 18.16 -4.47
N ALA A 60 0.60 17.82 -3.69
CA ALA A 60 0.78 17.19 -2.38
C ALA A 60 1.27 15.73 -2.53
N ALA A 61 0.76 15.00 -3.52
CA ALA A 61 1.26 13.65 -3.85
C ALA A 61 2.74 13.69 -4.28
N ASP A 62 3.12 14.66 -5.12
CA ASP A 62 4.52 14.86 -5.53
C ASP A 62 5.42 15.19 -4.33
N GLY A 63 4.96 16.07 -3.44
CA GLY A 63 5.66 16.40 -2.19
C GLY A 63 5.82 15.19 -1.26
N ARG A 64 4.79 14.34 -1.14
CA ARG A 64 4.85 13.09 -0.38
C ARG A 64 5.87 12.13 -0.98
N ALA A 65 5.84 11.90 -2.30
CA ALA A 65 6.78 11.01 -2.96
C ALA A 65 8.23 11.48 -2.76
N ALA A 66 8.49 12.78 -2.78
CA ALA A 66 9.82 13.34 -2.55
C ALA A 66 10.39 13.06 -1.14
N GLN A 67 9.52 12.82 -0.15
CA GLN A 67 9.90 12.43 1.23
C GLN A 67 10.19 10.94 1.37
N LEU A 68 9.62 10.10 0.49
CA LEU A 68 9.71 8.64 0.54
C LEU A 68 10.82 8.14 -0.39
N ARG A 69 12.07 8.46 -0.04
CA ARG A 69 13.25 8.03 -0.79
C ARG A 69 13.78 6.69 -0.32
N ARG A 70 14.52 5.99 -1.17
CA ARG A 70 15.20 4.74 -0.83
C ARG A 70 15.98 4.85 0.49
N GLY A 71 15.81 3.86 1.35
CA GLY A 71 16.47 3.74 2.65
C GLY A 71 15.72 4.41 3.81
N VAL A 72 14.75 5.28 3.53
CA VAL A 72 13.89 5.90 4.55
C VAL A 72 13.08 4.82 5.25
N LEU A 73 13.00 4.92 6.58
CA LEU A 73 12.12 4.10 7.40
C LEU A 73 10.73 4.73 7.39
N ALA A 74 9.73 3.99 6.93
CA ALA A 74 8.37 4.45 6.79
C ALA A 74 7.39 3.56 7.58
N GLU A 75 6.28 4.16 7.98
CA GLU A 75 5.13 3.47 8.55
C GLU A 75 3.92 3.69 7.64
N ALA A 76 3.24 2.61 7.29
CA ALA A 76 2.03 2.60 6.49
C ALA A 76 0.85 2.15 7.35
N ILE A 77 -0.25 2.91 7.30
CA ILE A 77 -1.47 2.62 8.05
C ILE A 77 -2.61 2.51 7.05
N ALA A 78 -3.31 1.38 7.05
CA ALA A 78 -4.44 1.15 6.15
C ALA A 78 -5.59 0.46 6.88
N PRO A 79 -6.85 0.74 6.52
CA PRO A 79 -7.98 -0.01 7.06
C PRO A 79 -7.96 -1.46 6.54
N VAL A 80 -8.20 -2.43 7.43
CA VAL A 80 -8.12 -3.87 7.12
C VAL A 80 -9.00 -4.25 5.94
N HIS A 81 -10.19 -3.66 5.81
CA HIS A 81 -11.14 -3.99 4.74
C HIS A 81 -10.70 -3.53 3.34
N ARG A 82 -9.60 -2.78 3.21
CA ARG A 82 -9.00 -2.39 1.91
C ARG A 82 -7.69 -3.11 1.61
N LEU A 83 -7.23 -3.97 2.52
CA LEU A 83 -6.00 -4.71 2.35
C LEU A 83 -6.15 -5.75 1.24
N GLN A 84 -5.18 -5.81 0.34
CA GLN A 84 -5.03 -6.89 -0.63
C GLN A 84 -3.83 -7.75 -0.22
N LEU A 85 -4.04 -9.06 -0.09
CA LEU A 85 -3.00 -10.01 0.30
C LEU A 85 -2.78 -11.02 -0.80
N VAL A 86 -1.52 -11.24 -1.14
CA VAL A 86 -1.09 -12.30 -2.05
C VAL A 86 -0.28 -13.31 -1.24
N LEU A 87 -0.75 -14.54 -1.16
CA LEU A 87 -0.06 -15.66 -0.51
C LEU A 87 0.69 -16.49 -1.56
N SER A 88 1.90 -16.06 -1.90
CA SER A 88 2.76 -16.81 -2.83
C SER A 88 3.14 -18.17 -2.22
N HIS A 89 3.13 -19.23 -3.04
CA HIS A 89 3.52 -20.59 -2.64
C HIS A 89 2.71 -21.18 -1.47
N ALA A 90 1.40 -20.96 -1.46
CA ALA A 90 0.50 -21.63 -0.53
C ALA A 90 0.69 -23.17 -0.60
N HIS A 91 0.95 -23.80 0.54
CA HIS A 91 1.23 -25.24 0.61
C HIS A 91 -0.02 -26.11 0.38
N SER A 92 -1.21 -25.52 0.58
CA SER A 92 -2.49 -26.20 0.34
C SER A 92 -3.58 -25.16 0.08
N ILE A 93 -4.49 -25.48 -0.84
CA ILE A 93 -5.70 -24.68 -1.14
C ILE A 93 -6.86 -25.67 -1.15
N LYS A 94 -7.87 -25.46 -0.30
CA LYS A 94 -9.02 -26.35 -0.17
C LYS A 94 -10.32 -25.53 -0.12
N PRO A 95 -11.41 -26.00 -0.75
CA PRO A 95 -12.70 -25.36 -0.61
C PRO A 95 -13.22 -25.50 0.83
N VAL A 96 -13.83 -24.45 1.34
CA VAL A 96 -14.54 -24.45 2.63
C VAL A 96 -16.04 -24.32 2.33
N PRO A 97 -16.93 -25.12 2.94
CA PRO A 97 -18.37 -24.96 2.77
C PRO A 97 -18.81 -23.55 3.15
N ALA A 98 -19.70 -22.94 2.36
CA ALA A 98 -20.31 -21.67 2.73
C ALA A 98 -21.20 -21.87 3.97
N HIS A 99 -21.03 -21.00 4.97
CA HIS A 99 -21.92 -20.90 6.12
C HIS A 99 -23.08 -19.94 5.83
#